data_AF-A0A3P7JGZ1-F1
#
_entry.id   AF-A0A3P7JGZ1-F1
#
_cell.length_a   1.000
_cell.length_b   1.000
_cell.length_c   1.000
_cell.angle_alpha   90.00
_cell.angle_beta   90.00
_cell.angle_gamma   90.00
#
_symmetry.space_group_name_H-M   'P 1'
#
loop_
_entity.id
_entity.type
_entity.pdbx_description
1 polymer ?
#
loop_
_entity_poly.entity_id
_entity_poly.type
_entity_poly.pdbx_seq_one_letter_code
_entity_poly.pdbx_strand_id
1 'polypeptide(L)'
;MLWYWNVNGGGPRGETPANFDDFRPFGKFLKPTMKQFGQVEQVCGVIVNRDVYSVNKSKHSLADPKEKRTDEVNAGNLWQDTNLLLTTA
;
A
#
# COMPACT_ATOMS: atom_id res chain seq x y z
N MET A 1 -8.93 -10.27 -5.80
CA MET A 1 -7.55 -9.77 -5.72
C MET A 1 -7.23 -9.10 -7.04
N LEU A 2 -6.84 -7.82 -7.03
CA LEU A 2 -6.42 -7.15 -8.27
C LEU A 2 -5.02 -6.56 -8.08
N TRP A 3 -4.13 -6.89 -9.01
CA TRP A 3 -2.86 -6.23 -9.21
C TRP A 3 -2.91 -5.41 -10.50
N TYR A 4 -2.42 -4.17 -10.44
CA TYR A 4 -2.23 -3.33 -11.61
C TYR A 4 -0.87 -2.65 -11.56
N TRP A 5 -0.43 -2.14 -12.71
CA TRP A 5 0.81 -1.38 -12.83
C TRP A 5 0.47 0.00 -13.39
N ASN A 6 1.09 1.03 -12.82
CA ASN A 6 1.05 2.37 -13.38
C ASN A 6 2.39 3.05 -13.08
N VAL A 7 3.22 3.20 -14.10
CA VAL A 7 4.56 3.81 -14.01
C VAL A 7 4.77 4.76 -15.19
N ASN A 8 5.63 5.75 -15.02
CA ASN A 8 6.01 6.68 -16.08
C ASN A 8 7.15 6.16 -16.96
N GLY A 9 7.81 5.07 -16.56
CA GLY A 9 8.93 4.46 -17.26
C GLY A 9 9.72 3.51 -16.35
N GLY A 10 10.89 3.08 -16.81
CA GLY A 10 11.82 2.27 -16.01
C GLY A 10 12.83 3.13 -15.22
N GLY A 11 13.31 2.55 -14.12
CA GLY A 11 14.25 3.15 -13.18
C GLY A 11 13.64 4.24 -12.29
N PRO A 12 14.42 4.81 -11.36
CA PRO A 12 13.90 5.64 -10.25
C PRO A 12 13.07 6.86 -10.68
N ARG A 13 13.28 7.36 -11.90
CA ARG A 13 12.54 8.51 -12.45
C ARG A 13 11.20 8.12 -13.06
N GLY A 14 10.98 6.84 -13.30
CA GLY A 14 9.75 6.26 -13.80
C GLY A 14 8.75 5.91 -12.70
N GLU A 15 9.15 5.98 -11.42
CA GLU A 15 8.26 5.67 -10.30
C GLU A 15 7.03 6.61 -10.26
N THR A 16 5.89 6.06 -9.84
CA THR A 16 4.70 6.83 -9.46
C THR A 16 4.47 6.75 -7.95
N PRO A 17 3.56 7.55 -7.36
CA PRO A 17 3.28 7.45 -5.93
C PRO A 17 2.88 6.03 -5.50
N ALA A 18 3.46 5.56 -4.41
CA ALA A 18 3.19 4.26 -3.81
C ALA A 18 1.86 4.27 -3.02
N ASN A 19 0.77 4.58 -3.71
CA ASN A 19 -0.60 4.58 -3.21
C ASN A 19 -1.56 4.16 -4.34
N PHE A 20 -2.87 4.14 -4.03
CA PHE A 20 -3.91 3.68 -4.95
C PHE A 20 -4.76 4.83 -5.53
N ASP A 21 -4.31 6.08 -5.39
CA ASP A 21 -5.11 7.26 -5.76
C ASP A 21 -5.35 7.38 -7.28
N ASP A 22 -4.51 6.72 -8.07
CA ASP A 22 -4.61 6.64 -9.52
C ASP A 22 -5.45 5.45 -10.03
N PHE A 23 -5.94 4.60 -9.12
CA PHE A 23 -6.76 3.47 -9.48
C PHE A 23 -8.12 3.92 -10.04
N ARG A 24 -8.49 3.37 -11.20
CA ARG A 24 -9.81 3.57 -11.79
C ARG A 24 -10.59 2.25 -11.76
N PRO A 25 -11.72 2.17 -11.03
CA PRO A 25 -12.54 0.96 -10.99
C PRO A 25 -12.98 0.52 -12.38
N PHE A 26 -12.96 -0.80 -12.62
CA PHE A 26 -13.44 -1.40 -13.87
C PHE A 26 -14.04 -2.78 -13.63
N GLY A 27 -15.09 -3.11 -14.39
CA GLY A 27 -15.82 -4.37 -14.24
C GLY A 27 -16.29 -4.58 -12.79
N LYS A 28 -15.86 -5.69 -12.17
CA LYS A 28 -16.17 -6.02 -10.77
C LYS A 28 -15.08 -5.57 -9.77
N PHE A 29 -14.00 -4.94 -10.24
CA PHE A 29 -12.89 -4.53 -9.40
C PHE A 29 -13.07 -3.09 -8.93
N LEU A 30 -13.65 -2.96 -7.73
CA LEU A 30 -13.93 -1.66 -7.11
C LEU A 30 -12.75 -1.15 -6.25
N LYS A 31 -11.88 -2.04 -5.81
CA LYS A 31 -10.69 -1.73 -5.01
C LYS A 31 -9.50 -2.56 -5.50
N PRO A 32 -8.30 -1.98 -5.63
CA PRO A 32 -7.09 -2.74 -5.90
C PRO A 32 -6.61 -3.43 -4.62
N THR A 33 -5.76 -4.44 -4.79
CA THR A 33 -5.05 -5.06 -3.66
C THR A 33 -3.56 -4.77 -3.71
N MET A 34 -3.01 -4.65 -4.91
CA MET A 34 -1.60 -4.38 -5.16
C MET A 34 -1.44 -3.42 -6.33
N LYS A 35 -0.43 -2.56 -6.26
CA LYS A 35 0.02 -1.71 -7.37
C LYS A 35 1.53 -1.85 -7.51
N GLN A 36 2.00 -2.08 -8.73
CA GLN A 36 3.41 -1.87 -9.07
C GLN A 36 3.63 -0.39 -9.42
N PHE A 37 4.40 0.31 -8.60
CA PHE A 37 4.65 1.75 -8.73
C PHE A 37 6.06 2.06 -9.24
N GLY A 38 6.97 1.07 -9.29
CA GLY A 38 8.32 1.20 -9.86
C GLY A 38 8.72 -0.05 -10.65
N GLN A 39 9.53 0.14 -11.70
CA GLN A 39 10.00 -0.92 -12.59
C GLN A 39 11.49 -0.77 -12.87
N VAL A 40 12.20 -1.90 -12.99
CA VAL A 40 13.63 -1.91 -13.34
C VAL A 40 14.46 -1.06 -12.37
N GLU A 41 14.14 -1.14 -11.09
CA GLU A 41 14.81 -0.42 -10.01
C GLU A 41 16.09 -1.16 -9.59
N GLN A 42 17.20 -0.46 -9.48
CA GLN A 42 18.45 -1.03 -8.96
C GLN A 42 18.48 -0.87 -7.44
N VAL A 43 18.16 -1.95 -6.72
CA VAL A 43 18.18 -1.98 -5.25
C VAL A 43 19.24 -2.99 -4.80
N CYS A 44 20.24 -2.52 -4.07
CA CYS A 44 21.33 -3.36 -3.56
C CYS A 44 22.02 -4.22 -4.64
N GLY A 45 22.12 -3.72 -5.88
CA GLY A 45 22.75 -4.42 -7.01
C GLY A 45 21.86 -5.43 -7.72
N VAL A 46 20.58 -5.51 -7.36
CA VAL A 46 19.57 -6.36 -8.01
C VAL A 46 18.53 -5.48 -8.69
N ILE A 47 18.12 -5.87 -9.90
CA ILE A 47 17.01 -5.25 -10.60
C ILE A 47 15.71 -5.80 -10.01
N VAL A 48 14.87 -4.91 -9.50
CA VAL A 48 13.59 -5.25 -8.87
C VAL A 48 12.46 -4.38 -9.40
N ASN A 49 11.23 -4.85 -9.25
CA ASN A 49 10.03 -4.02 -9.30
C ASN A 49 9.63 -3.64 -7.88
N ARG A 50 8.90 -2.53 -7.75
CA ARG A 50 8.44 -2.03 -6.45
C ARG A 50 6.92 -1.97 -6.43
N ASP A 51 6.36 -2.55 -5.40
CA ASP A 51 4.94 -2.76 -5.23
C ASP A 51 4.44 -2.15 -3.93
N VAL A 52 3.20 -1.68 -3.93
CA VAL A 52 2.46 -1.29 -2.73
C VAL A 52 1.22 -2.18 -2.58
N TYR A 53 0.98 -2.64 -1.36
CA TYR A 53 -0.11 -3.55 -0.99
C TYR A 53 -1.02 -2.89 0.04
N SER A 54 -2.33 -3.10 -0.12
CA SER A 54 -3.28 -2.82 0.96
C SER A 54 -3.21 -3.94 1.99
N VAL A 55 -2.78 -3.63 3.21
CA VAL A 55 -2.85 -4.55 4.34
C VAL A 55 -4.01 -4.18 5.26
N ASN A 56 -4.88 -5.14 5.50
CA ASN A 56 -5.87 -5.04 6.56
C ASN A 56 -5.12 -5.26 7.88
N LYS A 57 -5.00 -4.22 8.70
CA LYS A 57 -4.58 -4.39 10.09
C LYS A 57 -5.67 -5.18 10.81
N SER A 58 -5.48 -6.51 10.93
CA SER A 58 -6.22 -7.28 11.90
C SER A 58 -5.88 -6.74 13.29
N LYS A 59 -6.88 -6.41 14.11
CA LYS A 59 -6.69 -6.02 15.51
C LYS A 59 -6.17 -7.20 16.33
N HIS A 60 -4.93 -7.64 16.11
CA HIS A 60 -4.21 -8.33 17.14
C HIS A 60 -3.63 -7.24 18.03
N SER A 61 -4.35 -6.94 19.12
CA SER A 61 -3.85 -6.10 20.19
C SER A 61 -2.59 -6.77 20.76
N LEU A 62 -1.42 -6.35 20.28
CA LEU A 62 -0.24 -6.40 21.12
C LEU A 62 -0.52 -5.38 22.22
N ALA A 63 -0.86 -5.89 23.39
CA ALA A 63 -1.05 -5.07 24.57
C ALA A 63 0.31 -4.49 24.95
N ASP A 64 0.63 -3.30 24.42
CA ASP A 64 1.67 -2.45 24.97
C ASP A 64 1.09 -1.55 26.08
N PRO A 65 1.90 -1.16 27.08
CA PRO A 65 1.42 -0.68 28.37
C PRO A 65 0.64 0.63 28.27
N LYS A 66 -0.45 0.70 29.03
CA LYS A 66 -1.33 1.86 29.23
C LYS A 66 -0.54 3.15 29.44
N GLU A 67 -0.67 4.10 28.52
CA GLU A 67 -0.66 5.52 28.87
C GLU A 67 -2.06 6.08 28.65
N LYS A 68 -2.72 6.45 29.75
CA LYS A 68 -4.07 7.00 29.79
C LYS A 68 -4.02 8.48 29.36
N ARG A 69 -4.85 8.85 28.39
CA ARG A 69 -5.61 10.11 28.44
C ARG A 69 -6.95 9.92 27.72
N THR A 70 -8.03 10.03 28.50
CA THR A 70 -9.41 10.26 28.07
C THR A 70 -9.43 11.52 27.19
N ASP A 71 -10.13 11.57 26.06
CA ASP A 71 -11.59 11.67 25.99
C ASP A 71 -12.19 11.04 24.72
N GLU A 72 -13.42 10.58 24.87
CA GLU A 72 -14.19 9.74 23.96
C GLU A 72 -14.80 10.53 22.78
N VAL A 73 -14.62 10.05 21.54
CA VAL A 73 -15.49 10.36 20.40
C VAL A 73 -15.84 9.07 19.68
N ASN A 74 -17.11 8.67 19.78
CA ASN A 74 -17.73 7.60 19.00
C ASN A 74 -18.16 8.14 17.62
N ALA A 75 -17.58 7.64 16.53
CA ALA A 75 -18.24 7.52 15.21
C ALA A 75 -17.35 6.81 14.18
N GLY A 76 -17.77 5.63 13.72
CA GLY A 76 -17.32 5.01 12.47
C GLY A 76 -16.10 4.10 12.60
N ASN A 77 -16.26 2.84 12.21
CA ASN A 77 -15.13 1.97 11.90
C ASN A 77 -14.37 2.57 10.70
N LEU A 78 -13.36 3.40 10.99
CA LEU A 78 -12.41 3.87 10.01
C LEU A 78 -11.52 2.69 9.63
N TRP A 79 -11.77 2.09 8.48
CA TRP A 79 -10.89 1.11 7.87
C TRP A 79 -9.55 1.80 7.60
N GLN A 80 -8.59 1.63 8.51
CA GLN A 80 -7.22 2.08 8.32
C GLN A 80 -6.49 1.07 7.44
N ASP A 81 -6.84 1.08 6.16
CA ASP A 81 -6.06 0.42 5.11
C ASP A 81 -4.66 1.04 5.15
N THR A 82 -3.68 0.24 5.54
CA THR A 82 -2.28 0.71 5.59
C THR A 82 -1.57 0.19 4.36
N ASN A 83 -0.72 1.01 3.75
CA ASN A 83 0.05 0.62 2.58
C ASN A 83 1.38 -0.02 3.01
N LEU A 84 1.66 -1.23 2.53
CA LEU A 84 2.95 -1.92 2.71
C LEU A 84 3.75 -1.87 1.41
N LEU A 85 5.03 -1.48 1.50
CA LEU A 85 5.95 -1.50 0.37
C LEU A 85 6.66 -2.85 0.27
N LEU A 86 6.79 -3.35 -0.95
CA LEU A 86 7.49 -4.60 -1.25
C LEU A 86 8.35 -4.42 -2.50
N THR A 87 9.46 -5.16 -2.55
CA THR A 87 10.37 -5.21 -3.70
C THR A 87 10.43 -6.63 -4.23
N THR A 88 10.14 -6.83 -5.51
CA THR A 88 10.09 -8.14 -6.16
C THR A 88 11.19 -8.24 -7.21
N ALA A 89 11.97 -9.32 -7.23
CA ALA A 89 13.05 -9.55 -8.19
C ALA A 89 12.56 -10.35 -9.41
#